data_AF-A0A3C1UWH0-F1
#
_entry.id   AF-A0A3C1UWH0-F1
#
_cell.length_a   1.000
_cell.length_b   1.000
_cell.length_c   1.000
_cell.angle_alpha   90.00
_cell.angle_beta   90.00
_cell.angle_gamma   90.00
#
_symmetry.space_group_name_H-M   'P 1'
#
loop_
_entity.id
_entity.type
_entity.pdbx_description
1 polymer ?
#
loop_
_entity_poly.entity_id
_entity_poly.type
_entity_poly.pdbx_seq_one_letter_code
_entity_poly.pdbx_strand_id
1 'polypeptide(L)' 'MDALKLIAQDSLKAEVPSFDVGDSVRVHVKIKEGDRERIQVFEGTVIAKKHGG' A
#
# COMPACT_ATOMS: atom_id res chain seq x y z
N MET A 1 4.13 -21.09 16.72
CA MET A 1 4.77 -20.68 15.47
C MET A 1 3.68 -20.65 14.41
N ASP A 2 3.12 -19.47 14.14
CA ASP A 2 2.01 -19.32 13.19
C ASP A 2 2.53 -19.54 11.77
N ALA A 3 2.24 -20.71 11.19
CA ALA A 3 2.69 -21.11 9.87
C ALA A 3 2.29 -20.11 8.75
N LEU A 4 1.19 -19.38 8.94
CA LEU A 4 0.73 -18.33 8.04
C LEU A 4 1.68 -17.12 7.99
N LYS A 5 2.33 -16.80 9.11
CA LYS A 5 3.27 -15.67 9.18
C LYS A 5 4.53 -15.93 8.34
N LEU A 6 5.03 -17.17 8.34
CA LEU A 6 6.20 -17.58 7.56
C LEU A 6 5.93 -17.47 6.04
N ILE A 7 4.73 -17.82 5.58
CA ILE A 7 4.36 -17.75 4.16
C ILE A 7 4.07 -16.30 3.74
N ALA A 8 3.41 -15.52 4.59
CA ALA A 8 3.07 -14.13 4.30
C ALA A 8 4.32 -13.23 4.21
N GLN A 9 5.38 -13.56 4.94
CA GLN A 9 6.59 -12.75 5.05
C GLN A 9 7.26 -12.50 3.68
N ASP A 10 7.28 -13.49 2.80
CA ASP A 10 7.85 -13.38 1.45
C ASP A 10 7.03 -12.49 0.52
N SER A 11 5.75 -12.27 0.83
CA SER A 11 4.84 -11.42 0.05
C SER A 11 4.73 -9.99 0.59
N LEU A 12 5.34 -9.70 1.75
CA LEU A 12 5.36 -8.35 2.31
C LEU A 12 6.34 -7.47 1.53
N LYS A 13 5.92 -6.24 1.23
CA LYS A 13 6.81 -5.24 0.64
C LYS A 13 7.86 -4.84 1.68
N ALA A 14 9.14 -4.98 1.32
CA ALA A 14 10.28 -4.71 2.19
C ALA A 14 10.36 -3.24 2.65
N GLU A 15 9.89 -2.29 1.83
CA GLU A 15 9.99 -0.86 2.10
C GLU A 15 8.63 -0.18 1.90
N VAL A 16 7.75 -0.28 2.91
CA VAL A 16 6.57 0.57 2.99
C VAL A 16 6.94 1.78 3.84
N PRO A 17 6.83 3.03 3.33
CA PRO A 17 7.12 4.21 4.12
C PRO A 17 6.18 4.26 5.35
N SER A 18 6.72 4.67 6.49
CA SER A 18 5.93 4.92 7.69
C SER A 18 5.06 6.16 7.50
N PHE A 19 3.75 6.01 7.66
CA PHE A 19 2.77 7.10 7.68
C PHE A 19 1.67 6.77 8.68
N ASP A 20 1.04 7.80 9.23
CA ASP A 20 0.00 7.68 10.24
C ASP A 20 -1.28 8.44 9.85
N VAL A 21 -2.34 8.21 10.64
CA VAL A 21 -3.61 8.91 10.45
C VAL A 21 -3.42 10.39 10.73
N GLY A 22 -3.83 11.23 9.78
CA GLY A 22 -3.61 12.67 9.81
C GLY A 22 -2.54 13.16 8.83
N ASP A 23 -1.68 12.28 8.32
CA ASP A 23 -0.66 12.66 7.35
C ASP A 23 -1.26 12.91 5.96
N SER A 24 -0.75 13.93 5.26
CA SER A 24 -1.02 14.12 3.84
C SER A 24 -0.06 13.28 3.01
N VAL A 25 -0.61 12.36 2.23
CA VAL A 25 0.16 11.40 1.43
C VAL A 25 -0.13 11.56 -0.05
N ARG A 26 0.87 11.25 -0.88
CA ARG A 26 0.74 11.16 -2.33
C ARG A 26 0.93 9.72 -2.77
N VAL A 27 -0.14 9.09 -3.23
CA VAL A 27 -0.17 7.69 -3.65
C VAL A 27 -0.14 7.60 -5.18
N HIS A 28 0.83 6.86 -5.71
CA HIS A 28 0.94 6.59 -7.14
C HIS A 28 0.26 5.25 -7.43
N VAL A 29 -0.92 5.29 -8.04
CA VAL A 29 -1.70 4.11 -8.41
C VAL A 29 -1.39 3.73 -9.86
N LYS A 30 -0.90 2.52 -10.07
CA LYS A 30 -0.74 1.96 -11.42
C LYS A 30 -2.09 1.44 -11.89
N ILE A 31 -2.62 2.02 -12.96
CA ILE A 31 -3.87 1.64 -13.60
C ILE A 31 -3.54 0.98 -14.93
N LYS A 32 -4.10 -0.21 -15.17
CA LYS A 32 -4.00 -0.94 -16.44
C LYS A 32 -5.37 -1.05 -17.08
N GLU A 33 -5.54 -0.46 -18.26
CA GLU A 33 -6.77 -0.46 -19.05
C GLU A 33 -6.45 -1.14 -20.40
N GLY A 34 -6.74 -2.45 -20.48
CA GLY A 34 -6.33 -3.27 -21.63
C GLY A 34 -4.81 -3.35 -21.75
N ASP A 35 -4.28 -2.92 -22.89
CA ASP A 35 -2.84 -2.91 -23.19
C ASP A 35 -2.12 -1.65 -22.71
N ARG A 36 -2.86 -0.65 -22.21
CA ARG A 36 -2.28 0.64 -21.81
C ARG A 36 -2.15 0.73 -20.29
N GLU A 37 -0.98 1.15 -19.84
CA GLU A 37 -0.68 1.38 -18.43
C GLU A 37 -0.46 2.87 -18.18
N ARG A 38 -1.04 3.40 -17.11
CA ARG A 38 -0.81 4.78 -16.63
C ARG A 38 -0.62 4.80 -15.13
N ILE A 39 0.09 5.81 -14.64
CA ILE A 39 0.18 6.09 -13.20
C ILE A 39 -0.75 7.27 -12.92
N GLN A 40 -1.74 7.05 -12.06
CA GLN A 40 -2.58 8.11 -11.53
C GLN A 40 -2.13 8.46 -10.12
N VAL A 41 -1.96 9.75 -9.86
CA VAL A 41 -1.55 10.25 -8.55
C VAL A 41 -2.79 10.67 -7.77
N PHE A 42 -2.92 10.17 -6.55
CA PHE A 42 -3.94 10.62 -5.58
C PHE A 42 -3.24 11.27 -4.39
N GLU A 43 -3.66 12.48 -4.04
CA GLU A 43 -3.13 13.23 -2.90
C GLU A 43 -4.27 13.51 -1.91
N GLY A 44 -4.02 13.27 -0.63
CA GLY A 44 -5.02 13.51 0.41
C GLY A 44 -4.55 13.11 1.80
N THR A 45 -5.39 13.38 2.79
CA THR A 45 -5.13 13.07 4.19
C THR A 45 -5.55 11.64 4.53
N VAL A 46 -4.70 10.91 5.24
CA VAL A 46 -5.03 9.58 5.75
C VAL A 46 -6.04 9.71 6.88
N ILE A 47 -7.27 9.22 6.67
CA ILE A 47 -8.36 9.29 7.67
C ILE A 47 -8.47 8.05 8.56
N ALA A 48 -7.92 6.91 8.13
CA ALA A 48 -7.94 5.68 8.88
C ALA A 48 -6.85 4.71 8.38
N LYS A 49 -6.29 3.92 9.30
CA LYS A 49 -5.33 2.85 9.00
C LYS A 49 -5.78 1.58 9.72
N LYS A 50 -6.17 0.54 8.97
CA LYS A 50 -6.51 -0.77 9.54
C LYS A 50 -5.25 -1.64 9.59
N HIS A 51 -4.85 -2.03 10.79
CA HIS A 51 -3.74 -2.95 11.03
C HIS A 51 -4.24 -4.39 10.87
N GLY A 52 -4.24 -4.89 9.63
CA GLY A 52 -4.70 -6.24 9.28
C GLY A 52 -3.62 -7.10 8.63
N GLY A 53 -2.36 -6.84 8.99
CA GLY A 53 -1.20 -7.64 8.59
C GLY A 53 -0.85 -8.69 9.64
#